data_AF-A0A6B2V9Y3-F1
#
_entry.id   AF-A0A6B2V9Y3-F1
#
_cell.length_a   1.000
_cell.length_b   1.000
_cell.length_c   1.000
_cell.angle_alpha   90.00
_cell.angle_beta   90.00
_cell.angle_gamma   90.00
#
_symmetry.space_group_name_H-M   'P 1'
#
loop_
_entity.id
_entity.type
_entity.pdbx_description
1 polymer ?
#
loop_
_entity_poly.entity_id
_entity_poly.type
_entity_poly.pdbx_seq_one_letter_code
_entity_poly.pdbx_strand_id
1 'polypeptide(L)'
;MGRDGREWVGRAGRLGEGAGGVVGDHERAVGAVRAALEPLRDAVVRRELDALPVGRLSEVTEGRLRLGGVEKSGLRTVGQVLDAGPYRLRQIPGVGQRTVDQLLAAARRLAEAVQETAAVHLDPDRPEPRTTALVRALHVLVEAGPDAQRAVAA
;
A
#
# COMPACT_ATOMS: atom_id res chain seq x y z
N MET A 1 27.53 -41.02 30.89
CA MET A 1 27.78 -39.62 30.50
C MET A 1 27.55 -39.30 29.01
N GLY A 2 27.75 -40.22 28.05
CA GLY A 2 27.66 -39.86 26.61
C GLY A 2 26.31 -40.06 25.89
N ARG A 3 25.35 -40.81 26.47
CA ARG A 3 24.06 -41.12 25.80
C ARG A 3 23.00 -40.06 26.10
N ASP A 4 22.88 -39.67 27.37
CA ASP A 4 21.96 -38.60 27.82
C ASP A 4 22.30 -37.26 27.17
N GLY A 5 23.59 -36.91 27.06
CA GLY A 5 24.02 -35.67 26.40
C GLY A 5 23.61 -35.59 24.92
N ARG A 6 23.69 -36.69 24.17
CA ARG A 6 23.26 -36.72 22.76
C ARG A 6 21.74 -36.65 22.61
N GLU A 7 20.99 -37.23 23.54
CA GLU A 7 19.54 -37.13 23.57
C GLU A 7 19.08 -35.68 23.84
N TRP A 8 19.72 -34.99 24.79
CA TRP A 8 19.45 -33.58 25.07
C TRP A 8 19.76 -32.67 23.89
N VAL A 9 20.91 -32.86 23.23
CA VAL A 9 21.26 -32.11 22.01
C VAL A 9 20.25 -32.36 20.89
N GLY A 10 19.83 -33.61 20.68
CA GLY A 10 18.81 -33.93 19.69
C GLY A 10 17.44 -33.33 19.99
N ARG A 11 17.04 -33.27 21.27
CA ARG A 11 15.81 -32.60 21.71
C ARG A 11 15.89 -31.09 21.49
N ALA A 12 16.99 -30.47 21.86
CA ALA A 12 17.22 -29.04 21.66
C ALA A 12 17.19 -28.67 20.16
N GLY A 13 17.82 -29.49 19.30
CA GLY A 13 17.79 -29.30 17.85
C GLY A 13 16.37 -29.30 17.28
N ARG A 14 15.55 -30.31 17.63
CA ARG A 14 14.15 -30.37 17.18
C ARG A 14 13.30 -29.20 17.67
N LEU A 15 13.53 -28.74 18.89
CA LEU A 15 12.86 -27.55 19.42
C LEU A 15 13.27 -26.29 18.65
N GLY A 16 14.56 -26.14 18.32
CA GLY A 16 15.06 -25.04 17.49
C GLY A 16 14.49 -25.05 16.08
N GLU A 17 14.43 -26.22 15.44
CA GLU A 17 13.80 -26.38 14.11
C GLU A 17 12.30 -26.05 14.15
N GLY A 18 11.58 -26.54 15.18
CA GLY A 18 10.17 -26.23 15.37
C GLY A 18 9.92 -24.74 15.60
N ALA A 19 10.71 -24.09 16.44
CA ALA A 19 10.62 -22.65 16.68
C ALA A 19 10.92 -21.84 15.42
N GLY A 20 11.97 -22.21 14.67
CA GLY A 20 12.28 -21.59 13.38
C GLY A 20 11.17 -21.78 12.34
N GLY A 21 10.49 -22.94 12.36
CA GLY A 21 9.31 -23.20 11.53
C GLY A 21 8.18 -22.22 11.81
N VAL A 22 7.84 -22.01 13.09
CA VAL A 22 6.76 -21.09 13.51
C VAL A 22 7.04 -19.65 13.07
N VAL A 23 8.28 -19.16 13.26
CA VAL A 23 8.67 -17.82 12.80
C VAL A 23 8.53 -17.70 11.28
N GLY A 24 9.05 -18.68 10.54
CA GLY A 24 8.96 -18.69 9.08
C GLY A 24 7.52 -18.77 8.56
N ASP A 25 6.64 -19.54 9.22
CA ASP A 25 5.22 -19.63 8.87
C ASP A 25 4.50 -18.29 9.11
N HIS A 26 4.79 -17.63 10.23
CA HIS A 26 4.22 -16.32 10.53
C HIS A 26 4.66 -15.26 9.51
N GLU A 27 5.95 -15.20 9.18
CA GLU A 27 6.48 -14.27 8.17
C GLU A 27 5.83 -14.49 6.80
N ARG A 28 5.66 -15.76 6.39
CA ARG A 28 4.95 -16.11 5.14
C ARG A 28 3.50 -15.67 5.17
N ALA A 29 2.80 -15.90 6.27
CA ALA A 29 1.39 -15.52 6.41
C ALA A 29 1.22 -13.99 6.36
N VAL A 30 2.06 -13.23 7.08
CA VAL A 30 2.07 -11.75 7.01
C VAL A 30 2.42 -11.26 5.60
N GLY A 31 3.41 -11.88 4.95
CA GLY A 31 3.78 -11.59 3.57
C GLY A 31 2.61 -11.80 2.59
N ALA A 32 1.87 -12.91 2.73
CA ALA A 32 0.71 -13.21 1.91
C ALA A 32 -0.41 -12.18 2.08
N VAL A 33 -0.67 -11.73 3.32
CA VAL A 33 -1.66 -10.67 3.58
C VAL A 33 -1.25 -9.36 2.92
N ARG A 34 0.03 -8.96 3.07
CA ARG A 34 0.54 -7.73 2.45
C ARG A 34 0.43 -7.78 0.93
N ALA A 35 0.85 -8.88 0.32
CA ALA A 35 0.78 -9.09 -1.13
C ALA A 35 -0.67 -9.06 -1.67
N ALA A 36 -1.65 -9.53 -0.89
CA ALA A 36 -3.05 -9.45 -1.26
C ALA A 36 -3.67 -8.06 -1.03
N LEU A 37 -3.23 -7.33 0.00
CA LEU A 37 -3.76 -6.03 0.37
C LEU A 37 -3.25 -4.89 -0.51
N GLU A 38 -1.96 -4.89 -0.86
CA GLU A 38 -1.31 -3.80 -1.58
C GLU A 38 -2.02 -3.43 -2.91
N PRO A 39 -2.36 -4.37 -3.81
CA PRO A 39 -3.07 -4.04 -5.04
C PRO A 39 -4.49 -3.49 -4.81
N LEU A 40 -5.15 -3.90 -3.72
CA LEU A 40 -6.47 -3.39 -3.36
C LEU A 40 -6.39 -1.94 -2.87
N ARG A 41 -5.39 -1.66 -2.02
CA ARG A 41 -5.13 -0.30 -1.54
C ARG A 41 -4.74 0.63 -2.68
N ASP A 42 -3.89 0.19 -3.59
CA ASP A 42 -3.49 0.96 -4.79
C ASP A 42 -4.69 1.29 -5.68
N ALA A 43 -5.61 0.34 -5.86
CA ALA A 43 -6.83 0.57 -6.63
C ALA A 43 -7.75 1.61 -5.96
N VAL A 44 -7.88 1.57 -4.62
CA VAL A 44 -8.64 2.57 -3.86
C VAL A 44 -8.01 3.95 -4.01
N VAL A 45 -6.70 4.07 -3.77
CA VAL A 45 -5.93 5.31 -3.90
C VAL A 45 -6.07 5.88 -5.31
N ARG A 46 -5.91 5.04 -6.33
CA ARG A 46 -6.06 5.44 -7.74
C ARG A 46 -7.46 6.01 -8.00
N ARG A 47 -8.50 5.29 -7.58
CA ARG A 47 -9.89 5.72 -7.75
C ARG A 47 -10.16 7.06 -7.07
N GLU A 48 -9.64 7.26 -5.87
CA GLU A 48 -9.82 8.51 -5.11
C GLU A 48 -9.08 9.68 -5.78
N LEU A 49 -7.84 9.47 -6.23
CA LEU A 49 -7.08 10.46 -6.99
C LEU A 49 -7.72 10.81 -8.34
N ASP A 50 -8.37 9.86 -8.98
CA ASP A 50 -9.13 10.06 -10.22
C ASP A 50 -10.47 10.76 -9.98
N ALA A 51 -11.01 10.71 -8.76
CA ALA A 51 -12.20 11.48 -8.38
C ALA A 51 -11.85 12.92 -7.92
N LEU A 52 -10.62 13.16 -7.46
CA LEU A 52 -10.18 14.46 -6.97
C LEU A 52 -9.95 15.46 -8.12
N PRO A 53 -10.69 16.59 -8.18
CA PRO A 53 -10.51 17.59 -9.22
C PRO A 53 -9.14 18.27 -9.16
N VAL A 54 -8.58 18.59 -10.33
CA VAL A 54 -7.29 19.29 -10.47
C VAL A 54 -7.27 20.64 -9.73
N GLY A 55 -8.43 21.29 -9.57
CA GLY A 55 -8.59 22.52 -8.77
C GLY A 55 -8.07 22.40 -7.34
N ARG A 56 -8.13 21.20 -6.73
CA ARG A 56 -7.63 20.93 -5.37
C ARG A 56 -6.13 21.19 -5.22
N LEU A 57 -5.35 21.13 -6.31
CA LEU A 57 -3.92 21.44 -6.29
C LEU A 57 -3.64 22.90 -5.96
N SER A 58 -4.54 23.82 -6.32
CA SER A 58 -4.40 25.25 -6.01
C SER A 58 -4.51 25.52 -4.51
N GLU A 59 -5.36 24.77 -3.80
CA GLU A 59 -5.56 24.92 -2.36
C GLU A 59 -4.30 24.53 -1.57
N VAL A 60 -3.64 23.44 -1.97
CA VAL A 60 -2.38 22.96 -1.33
C VAL A 60 -1.19 23.88 -1.63
N THR A 61 -1.30 24.75 -2.64
CA THR A 61 -0.24 25.67 -3.06
C THR A 61 -0.53 27.13 -2.71
N GLU A 62 -1.48 27.39 -1.81
CA GLU A 62 -1.89 28.74 -1.39
C GLU A 62 -2.35 29.61 -2.57
N GLY A 63 -2.99 29.02 -3.59
CA GLY A 63 -3.52 29.73 -4.76
C GLY A 63 -2.46 30.20 -5.76
N ARG A 64 -1.19 29.84 -5.59
CA ARG A 64 -0.09 30.30 -6.47
C ARG A 64 -0.04 29.58 -7.82
N LEU A 65 -0.78 28.49 -8.00
CA LEU A 65 -0.83 27.74 -9.25
C LEU A 65 -1.88 28.32 -10.21
N ARG A 66 -1.44 28.75 -11.40
CA ARG A 66 -2.34 29.08 -12.50
C ARG A 66 -2.75 27.81 -13.24
N LEU A 67 -3.85 27.21 -12.83
CA LEU A 67 -4.34 25.92 -13.37
C LEU A 67 -5.05 26.02 -14.72
N GLY A 68 -5.39 27.23 -15.19
CA GLY A 68 -6.19 27.40 -16.41
C GLY A 68 -5.58 26.81 -17.69
N GLY A 69 -4.25 26.67 -17.79
CA GLY A 69 -3.61 25.96 -18.90
C GLY A 69 -3.72 24.44 -18.79
N VAL A 70 -3.67 23.92 -17.56
CA VAL A 70 -3.76 22.49 -17.24
C VAL A 70 -5.18 21.98 -17.48
N GLU A 71 -6.20 22.69 -17.00
CA GLU A 71 -7.61 22.32 -17.23
C GLU A 71 -7.97 22.32 -18.71
N LYS A 72 -7.49 23.33 -19.46
CA LYS A 72 -7.69 23.43 -20.92
C LYS A 72 -6.97 22.32 -21.69
N SER A 73 -5.93 21.71 -21.12
CA SER A 73 -5.22 20.56 -21.72
C SER A 73 -5.97 19.23 -21.55
N GLY A 74 -7.11 19.23 -20.86
CA GLY A 74 -7.95 18.04 -20.63
C GLY A 74 -7.60 17.26 -19.37
N LEU A 75 -6.60 17.70 -18.60
CA LEU A 75 -6.26 17.13 -17.29
C LEU A 75 -7.22 17.70 -16.24
N ARG A 76 -8.18 16.89 -15.80
CA ARG A 76 -9.27 17.28 -14.88
C ARG A 76 -9.09 16.78 -13.47
N THR A 77 -8.23 15.78 -13.25
CA THR A 77 -8.10 15.09 -11.97
C THR A 77 -6.66 15.09 -11.48
N VAL A 78 -6.45 14.92 -10.18
CA VAL A 78 -5.11 14.82 -9.59
C VAL A 78 -4.39 13.56 -10.12
N GLY A 79 -5.10 12.43 -10.24
CA GLY A 79 -4.56 11.21 -10.84
C GLY A 79 -4.03 11.42 -12.26
N GLN A 80 -4.76 12.14 -13.10
CA GLN A 80 -4.31 12.47 -14.46
C GLN A 80 -3.06 13.35 -14.50
N VAL A 81 -2.89 14.26 -13.53
CA VAL A 81 -1.68 15.09 -13.42
C VAL A 81 -0.47 14.24 -13.05
N LEU A 82 -0.64 13.29 -12.12
CA LEU A 82 0.42 12.35 -11.75
C LEU A 82 0.80 11.43 -12.92
N ASP A 83 -0.18 10.91 -13.64
CA ASP A 83 0.06 10.01 -14.78
C ASP A 83 0.64 10.73 -16.00
N ALA A 84 0.31 12.00 -16.21
CA ALA A 84 0.90 12.82 -17.27
C ALA A 84 2.42 12.96 -17.10
N GLY A 85 2.87 13.08 -15.85
CA GLY A 85 4.28 13.24 -15.51
C GLY A 85 4.91 14.54 -16.04
N PRO A 86 6.20 14.76 -15.76
CA PRO A 86 6.84 16.05 -16.04
C PRO A 86 6.97 16.37 -17.53
N TYR A 87 7.12 15.35 -18.37
CA TYR A 87 7.28 15.53 -19.81
C TYR A 87 5.99 16.06 -20.45
N ARG A 88 4.84 15.41 -20.22
CA ARG A 88 3.56 15.83 -20.82
C ARG A 88 3.08 17.16 -20.25
N LEU A 89 3.31 17.41 -18.95
CA LEU A 89 2.96 18.69 -18.33
C LEU A 89 3.73 19.87 -18.96
N ARG A 90 4.99 19.68 -19.34
CA ARG A 90 5.78 20.72 -20.04
C ARG A 90 5.33 21.00 -21.47
N GLN A 91 4.54 20.11 -22.09
CA GLN A 91 3.98 20.36 -23.42
C GLN A 91 2.75 21.29 -23.36
N ILE A 92 2.22 21.57 -22.17
CA ILE A 92 1.06 22.44 -22.00
C ILE A 92 1.50 23.90 -22.22
N PRO A 93 0.87 24.65 -23.14
CA PRO A 93 1.20 26.05 -23.38
C PRO A 93 1.13 26.88 -22.09
N GLY A 94 2.21 27.60 -21.78
CA GLY A 94 2.31 28.44 -20.57
C GLY A 94 2.73 27.70 -19.29
N VAL A 95 3.02 26.40 -19.35
CA VAL A 95 3.52 25.61 -18.21
C VAL A 95 5.04 25.44 -18.31
N GLY A 96 5.77 26.15 -17.47
CA GLY A 96 7.24 26.03 -17.36
C GLY A 96 7.68 24.96 -16.35
N GLN A 97 8.99 24.67 -16.31
CA GLN A 97 9.58 23.68 -15.39
C GLN A 97 9.15 23.91 -13.93
N ARG A 98 9.23 25.16 -13.44
CA ARG A 98 8.83 25.51 -12.07
C ARG A 98 7.36 25.17 -11.78
N THR A 99 6.47 25.39 -12.76
CA THR A 99 5.05 25.07 -12.62
C THR A 99 4.83 23.56 -12.60
N VAL A 100 5.56 22.81 -13.42
CA VAL A 100 5.54 21.34 -13.40
C VAL A 100 5.99 20.81 -12.04
N ASP A 101 7.09 21.31 -11.51
CA ASP A 101 7.63 20.87 -10.21
C ASP A 101 6.62 21.13 -9.09
N GLN A 102 5.99 22.31 -9.09
CA GLN A 102 4.95 22.67 -8.12
C GLN A 102 3.69 21.80 -8.26
N LEU A 103 3.22 21.54 -9.48
CA LEU A 103 2.07 20.67 -9.74
C LEU A 103 2.31 19.25 -9.23
N LEU A 104 3.46 18.67 -9.56
CA LEU A 104 3.82 17.32 -9.14
C LEU A 104 4.05 17.24 -7.63
N ALA A 105 4.67 18.26 -7.02
CA ALA A 105 4.83 18.31 -5.57
C ALA A 105 3.48 18.37 -4.85
N ALA A 106 2.55 19.23 -5.32
CA ALA A 106 1.21 19.33 -4.76
C ALA A 106 0.42 18.03 -4.94
N ALA A 107 0.49 17.42 -6.13
CA ALA A 107 -0.21 16.18 -6.43
C ALA A 107 0.32 15.00 -5.59
N ARG A 108 1.64 14.92 -5.36
CA ARG A 108 2.25 13.92 -4.47
C ARG A 108 1.81 14.08 -3.02
N ARG A 109 1.77 15.31 -2.50
CA ARG A 109 1.26 15.57 -1.15
C ARG A 109 -0.20 15.13 -0.98
N LEU A 110 -1.04 15.39 -1.99
CA LEU A 110 -2.42 14.89 -1.97
C LEU A 110 -2.47 13.36 -2.07
N ALA A 111 -1.61 12.74 -2.88
CA ALA A 111 -1.52 11.28 -2.96
C ALA A 111 -1.08 10.64 -1.66
N GLU A 112 -0.11 11.22 -0.96
CA GLU A 112 0.30 10.79 0.38
C GLU A 112 -0.87 10.86 1.37
N ALA A 113 -1.60 11.99 1.40
CA ALA A 113 -2.78 12.13 2.27
C ALA A 113 -3.87 11.10 1.95
N VAL A 114 -4.14 10.84 0.66
CA VAL A 114 -5.10 9.82 0.22
C VAL A 114 -4.62 8.41 0.63
N GLN A 115 -3.33 8.12 0.47
CA GLN A 115 -2.74 6.84 0.87
C GLN A 115 -2.89 6.59 2.37
N GLU A 116 -2.77 7.61 3.22
CA GLU A 116 -2.95 7.51 4.67
C GLU A 116 -4.40 7.18 5.04
N THR A 117 -5.38 7.68 4.29
CA THR A 117 -6.81 7.49 4.59
C THR A 117 -7.46 6.33 3.83
N ALA A 118 -6.80 5.78 2.81
CA ALA A 118 -7.36 4.76 1.93
C ALA A 118 -7.72 3.48 2.70
N ALA A 119 -9.01 3.16 2.75
CA ALA A 119 -9.55 1.97 3.39
C ALA A 119 -10.08 0.98 2.33
N VAL A 120 -9.65 -0.28 2.43
CA VAL A 120 -10.20 -1.37 1.61
C VAL A 120 -11.51 -1.83 2.26
N HIS A 121 -12.62 -1.67 1.54
CA HIS A 121 -13.92 -2.16 1.97
C HIS A 121 -14.15 -3.59 1.49
N LEU A 122 -14.57 -4.47 2.40
CA LEU A 122 -14.92 -5.85 2.10
C LEU A 122 -16.44 -5.97 2.14
N ASP A 123 -17.05 -6.18 0.97
CA ASP A 123 -18.49 -6.41 0.85
C ASP A 123 -18.76 -7.93 0.89
N PRO A 124 -19.39 -8.45 1.96
CA PRO A 124 -19.67 -9.88 2.07
C PRO A 124 -20.77 -10.35 1.10
N ASP A 125 -21.65 -9.44 0.66
CA ASP A 125 -22.74 -9.75 -0.26
C ASP A 125 -22.26 -9.75 -1.72
N ARG A 126 -21.08 -9.16 -1.98
CA ARG A 126 -20.45 -9.09 -3.31
C ARG A 126 -18.96 -9.46 -3.23
N PRO A 127 -18.64 -10.74 -3.00
CA PRO A 127 -17.26 -11.18 -2.94
C PRO A 127 -16.58 -11.06 -4.31
N GLU A 128 -15.38 -10.47 -4.32
CA GLU A 128 -14.52 -10.41 -5.48
C GLU A 128 -13.33 -11.39 -5.30
N PRO A 129 -12.73 -11.91 -6.38
CA PRO A 129 -11.58 -12.81 -6.26
C PRO A 129 -10.41 -12.22 -5.45
N ARG A 130 -10.14 -10.92 -5.60
CA ARG A 130 -9.05 -10.23 -4.91
C ARG A 130 -9.33 -10.01 -3.43
N THR A 131 -10.57 -9.62 -3.08
CA THR A 131 -10.97 -9.47 -1.67
C THR A 131 -11.04 -10.82 -0.96
N THR A 132 -11.50 -11.86 -1.66
CA THR A 132 -11.49 -13.25 -1.16
C THR A 132 -10.07 -13.74 -0.88
N ALA A 133 -9.10 -13.43 -1.75
CA ALA A 133 -7.70 -13.78 -1.53
C ALA A 133 -7.14 -13.11 -0.26
N LEU A 134 -7.49 -11.85 -0.01
CA LEU A 134 -7.11 -11.15 1.22
C LEU A 134 -7.73 -11.80 2.46
N VAL A 135 -9.03 -12.12 2.44
CA VAL A 135 -9.70 -12.80 3.56
C VAL A 135 -9.08 -14.17 3.83
N ARG A 136 -8.76 -14.94 2.78
CA ARG A 136 -8.09 -16.24 2.93
C ARG A 136 -6.71 -16.11 3.56
N ALA A 137 -5.93 -15.09 3.17
CA ALA A 137 -4.62 -14.84 3.77
C ALA A 137 -4.74 -14.43 5.26
N LEU A 138 -5.71 -13.58 5.59
CA LEU A 138 -5.98 -13.16 6.97
C LEU A 138 -6.45 -14.34 7.84
N HIS A 139 -7.25 -15.25 7.28
CA HIS A 139 -7.77 -16.41 8.01
C HIS A 139 -6.65 -17.25 8.63
N VAL A 140 -5.51 -17.41 7.95
CA VAL A 140 -4.35 -18.15 8.50
C VAL A 140 -3.83 -17.52 9.79
N LEU A 141 -3.73 -16.19 9.85
CA LEU A 141 -3.29 -15.48 11.05
C LEU A 141 -4.35 -15.49 12.16
N VAL A 142 -5.63 -15.43 11.79
CA VAL A 142 -6.75 -15.49 12.75
C VAL A 142 -6.83 -16.86 13.41
N GLU A 143 -6.71 -17.94 12.63
CA GLU A 143 -6.72 -19.32 13.14
C GLU A 143 -5.51 -19.61 14.04
N ALA A 144 -4.34 -19.04 13.71
CA ALA A 144 -3.15 -19.16 14.56
C ALA A 144 -3.30 -18.46 15.92
N GLY A 145 -4.22 -17.49 16.01
CA GLY A 145 -4.54 -16.78 17.24
C GLY A 145 -3.42 -15.87 17.77
N PRO A 146 -3.65 -15.19 18.91
CA PRO A 146 -2.66 -14.28 19.51
C PRO A 146 -1.42 -15.00 20.05
N ASP A 147 -1.53 -16.30 20.33
CA ASP A 147 -0.41 -17.12 20.79
C ASP A 147 0.70 -17.26 19.75
N ALA A 148 0.36 -17.31 18.46
CA ALA A 148 1.35 -17.30 17.40
C ALA A 148 2.17 -16.02 17.38
N GLN A 149 1.53 -14.85 17.60
CA GLN A 149 2.24 -13.59 17.70
C GLN A 149 3.16 -13.54 18.92
N ARG A 150 2.71 -14.07 20.07
CA ARG A 150 3.54 -14.18 21.29
C ARG A 150 4.74 -15.10 21.08
N ALA A 151 4.54 -16.23 20.40
CA ALA A 151 5.59 -17.21 20.14
C ALA A 151 6.70 -16.68 19.23
N VAL A 152 6.38 -15.78 18.29
CA VAL A 152 7.36 -15.15 17.39
C VAL A 152 8.09 -13.97 18.04
N ALA A 153 7.53 -13.38 19.09
CA ALA A 153 8.11 -12.25 19.82
C ALA A 153 9.01 -12.65 21.01
N ALA A 154 9.04 -13.94 21.36
CA ALA A 154 9.79 -14.51 22.49
C ALA A 154 11.20 -14.94 22.08
#